data_AF-A0A9Q6I543-F1
#
_entry.id   AF-A0A9Q6I543-F1
#
_cell.length_a   1.000
_cell.length_b   1.000
_cell.length_c   1.000
_cell.angle_alpha   90.00
_cell.angle_beta   90.00
_cell.angle_gamma   90.00
#
_symmetry.space_group_name_H-M   'P 1'
#
loop_
_entity.id
_entity.type
_entity.pdbx_description
1 polymer ?
#
loop_
_entity_poly.entity_id
_entity_poly.type
_entity_poly.pdbx_seq_one_letter_code
_entity_poly.pdbx_strand_id
1 'polypeptide(L)'
;MDMNFFKSALKYNTPLTILSVLILYLLKPIFDNIQFISNNPTISLIFFLISINSVVLIILYTNKEKSTSQPSEPVSIQDNEIIGNKAKDINILSPGNIAGNKINDNEAEGDLNIGQGFKHGEK
;
A
#
# COMPACT_ATOMS: atom_id res chain seq x y z
N MET A 1 -4.68 19.47 7.91
CA MET A 1 -3.51 18.63 8.24
C MET A 1 -3.60 18.27 9.71
N ASP A 2 -3.53 16.97 10.04
CA ASP A 2 -3.73 16.49 11.41
C ASP A 2 -2.51 16.83 12.31
N MET A 3 -2.74 17.57 13.39
CA MET A 3 -1.69 18.00 14.32
C MET A 3 -1.03 16.80 15.01
N ASN A 4 -1.75 15.69 15.17
CA ASN A 4 -1.22 14.46 15.76
C ASN A 4 -0.24 13.73 14.82
N PHE A 5 -0.46 13.83 13.50
CA PHE A 5 0.47 13.34 12.50
C PHE A 5 1.78 14.12 12.54
N PHE A 6 1.72 15.47 12.57
CA PHE A 6 2.91 16.31 12.66
C PHE A 6 3.72 16.07 13.93
N LYS A 7 3.05 15.96 15.09
CA LYS A 7 3.72 15.70 16.36
C LYS A 7 4.40 14.33 16.40
N SER A 8 3.78 13.32 15.79
CA SER A 8 4.37 11.98 15.66
C SER A 8 5.54 11.99 14.68
N ALA A 9 5.38 12.57 13.50
CA ALA A 9 6.46 12.70 12.52
C ALA A 9 7.67 13.43 13.11
N LEU A 10 7.46 14.53 13.85
CA LEU A 10 8.54 15.26 14.50
C LEU A 10 9.21 14.44 15.62
N LYS A 11 8.43 13.74 16.45
CA LYS A 11 8.94 12.91 17.56
C LYS A 11 9.83 11.77 17.07
N TYR A 12 9.50 11.15 15.93
CA TYR A 12 10.26 10.01 15.40
C TYR A 12 11.36 10.43 14.42
N ASN A 13 11.18 11.51 13.65
CA ASN A 13 12.19 11.96 12.69
C ASN A 13 13.30 12.81 13.31
N THR A 14 13.04 13.54 14.39
CA THR A 14 14.07 14.37 15.06
C THR A 14 15.23 13.55 15.64
N PRO A 15 15.01 12.51 16.46
CA PRO A 15 16.11 11.69 16.97
C PRO A 15 16.85 10.95 15.86
N LEU A 16 16.13 10.50 14.82
CA LEU A 16 16.74 9.84 13.67
C LEU A 16 17.64 10.82 12.88
N THR A 17 17.20 12.06 12.71
CA THR A 17 18.00 13.12 12.06
C THR A 17 19.26 13.43 12.87
N ILE A 18 19.15 13.59 14.19
CA ILE A 18 20.31 13.85 15.07
C ILE A 18 21.30 12.69 15.01
N LEU A 19 20.80 11.45 15.09
CA LEU A 19 21.63 10.25 15.00
C LEU A 19 22.32 10.16 13.63
N SER A 20 21.62 10.49 12.54
CA SER A 20 22.21 10.50 11.20
C SER A 20 23.35 11.51 11.08
N VAL A 21 23.19 12.74 11.60
CA VAL A 21 24.26 13.74 11.61
C VAL A 21 25.45 13.29 12.45
N LEU A 22 25.21 12.67 13.61
CA LEU A 22 26.28 12.12 14.46
C LEU A 22 27.06 11.01 13.75
N ILE A 23 26.37 10.09 13.08
CA ILE A 23 27.00 9.02 12.30
C ILE A 23 27.84 9.60 11.17
N LEU A 24 27.31 10.58 10.42
CA LEU A 24 28.06 11.24 9.34
C LEU A 24 29.31 11.96 9.86
N TYR A 25 29.22 12.61 11.03
CA TYR A 25 30.37 13.24 11.67
C TYR A 25 31.43 12.21 12.07
N LEU A 26 31.04 11.05 12.62
CA LEU A 26 31.95 9.97 12.97
C LEU A 26 32.59 9.30 11.75
N LEU A 27 31.90 9.28 10.62
CA LEU A 27 32.40 8.74 9.35
C LEU A 27 33.30 9.72 8.58
N LYS A 28 33.39 10.99 9.00
CA LYS A 28 34.24 12.02 8.37
C LYS A 28 35.67 11.54 8.02
N PRO A 29 36.40 10.81 8.89
CA PRO A 29 37.76 10.34 8.58
C PRO A 29 37.85 9.39 7.38
N ILE A 30 36.77 8.69 7.03
CA ILE A 30 36.69 7.80 5.87
C ILE A 30 36.65 8.61 4.58
N PHE A 31 36.00 9.77 4.59
CA PHE A 31 35.84 10.64 3.42
C PHE A 31 37.02 11.58 3.23
N ASP A 32 37.59 12.08 4.33
CA ASP A 32 38.69 13.05 4.27
C ASP A 32 40.05 12.39 4.03
N ASN A 33 40.18 11.08 4.30
CA ASN A 33 41.44 10.37 4.14
C ASN A 33 41.27 9.13 3.25
N ILE A 34 41.65 9.27 1.97
CA ILE A 34 41.59 8.19 0.98
C ILE A 34 42.47 6.99 1.40
N GLN A 35 43.52 7.21 2.20
CA GLN A 35 44.34 6.13 2.75
C GLN A 35 43.64 5.37 3.87
N PHE A 36 42.55 5.87 4.45
CA PHE A 36 41.81 5.16 5.49
C PHE A 36 41.31 3.80 4.99
N ILE A 37 40.80 3.76 3.76
CA ILE A 37 40.32 2.53 3.11
C ILE A 37 41.48 1.54 2.93
N SER A 38 42.63 2.03 2.45
CA SER A 38 43.83 1.21 2.27
C SER A 38 44.41 0.71 3.60
N ASN A 39 44.31 1.51 4.65
CA ASN A 39 44.88 1.20 5.97
C ASN A 39 43.95 0.33 6.82
N ASN A 40 42.64 0.33 6.53
CA ASN A 40 41.62 -0.40 7.30
C ASN A 40 40.63 -1.16 6.40
N PRO A 41 41.10 -2.08 5.54
CA PRO A 41 40.26 -2.73 4.53
C PRO A 41 39.09 -3.53 5.14
N THR A 42 39.30 -4.17 6.29
CA THR A 42 38.25 -4.93 6.99
C THR A 42 37.12 -4.05 7.51
N ILE A 43 37.45 -2.87 8.05
CA ILE A 43 36.46 -1.92 8.57
C ILE A 43 35.61 -1.38 7.41
N SER A 44 36.26 -1.00 6.31
CA SER A 44 35.57 -0.55 5.10
C SER A 44 34.66 -1.65 4.51
N LEU A 45 35.10 -2.91 4.51
CA LEU A 45 34.29 -4.03 4.04
C LEU A 45 33.04 -4.25 4.91
N ILE A 46 33.17 -4.17 6.23
CA ILE A 46 32.03 -4.31 7.16
C ILE A 46 31.00 -3.20 6.91
N PHE A 47 31.43 -1.94 6.78
CA PHE A 47 30.53 -0.84 6.45
C PHE A 47 29.81 -1.06 5.12
N PHE A 48 30.54 -1.51 4.09
CA PHE A 48 29.96 -1.80 2.78
C PHE A 48 28.89 -2.91 2.84
N LEU A 49 29.18 -4.00 3.56
CA LEU A 49 28.23 -5.10 3.74
C LEU A 49 26.97 -4.64 4.48
N ILE A 50 27.11 -3.85 5.55
CA ILE A 50 25.96 -3.29 6.28
C ILE A 50 25.13 -2.40 5.36
N SER A 51 25.76 -1.50 4.60
CA SER A 51 25.06 -0.60 3.67
C SER A 51 24.27 -1.35 2.60
N ILE A 52 24.87 -2.36 1.94
CA ILE A 52 24.16 -3.17 0.94
C ILE A 52 22.98 -3.91 1.57
N ASN A 53 23.18 -4.56 2.72
CA ASN A 53 22.11 -5.30 3.39
C ASN A 53 20.96 -4.38 3.82
N SER A 54 21.26 -3.17 4.30
CA SER A 54 20.23 -2.17 4.62
C SER A 54 19.45 -1.73 3.38
N VAL A 55 20.12 -1.48 2.24
CA VAL A 55 19.45 -1.12 0.99
C VAL A 55 18.54 -2.25 0.50
N VAL A 56 19.02 -3.50 0.52
CA VAL A 56 18.22 -4.67 0.14
C VAL A 56 16.99 -4.80 1.05
N LEU A 57 17.16 -4.63 2.36
CA LEU A 57 16.05 -4.69 3.31
C LEU A 57 15.00 -3.60 3.02
N ILE A 58 15.43 -2.36 2.77
CA ILE A 58 14.53 -1.24 2.43
C ILE A 58 13.75 -1.55 1.15
N ILE A 59 14.42 -2.04 0.10
CA ILE A 59 13.76 -2.41 -1.17
C ILE A 59 12.73 -3.52 -0.95
N LEU A 60 13.08 -4.55 -0.18
CA LEU A 60 12.15 -5.65 0.11
C LEU A 60 10.93 -5.19 0.92
N TYR A 61 11.12 -4.31 1.91
CA TYR A 61 10.01 -3.80 2.73
C TYR A 61 9.12 -2.84 1.95
N THR A 62 9.70 -1.91 1.19
CA THR A 62 8.93 -0.97 0.35
C THR A 62 8.16 -1.68 -0.77
N ASN A 63 8.69 -2.78 -1.31
CA ASN A 63 7.97 -3.60 -2.28
C ASN A 63 6.84 -4.43 -1.65
N LYS A 64 6.99 -4.87 -0.40
CA LYS A 64 5.92 -5.59 0.32
C LYS A 64 4.71 -4.69 0.62
N GLU A 65 4.92 -3.43 0.96
CA GLU A 65 3.81 -2.50 1.24
C GLU A 65 2.94 -2.19 0.02
N LYS A 66 3.49 -2.31 -1.20
CA LYS A 66 2.70 -2.15 -2.44
C LYS A 66 1.76 -3.32 -2.73
N SER A 67 1.90 -4.46 -2.06
CA SER A 67 1.11 -5.67 -2.34
C SER A 67 -0.03 -5.91 -1.35
N THR A 68 -0.35 -4.96 -0.48
CA THR A 68 -1.48 -5.08 0.46
C THR A 68 -2.65 -4.22 0.00
N SER A 69 -3.03 -4.32 -1.28
CA SER A 69 -4.45 -4.19 -1.60
C SER A 69 -5.11 -5.44 -1.01
N GLN A 70 -5.59 -5.37 0.24
CA GLN A 70 -6.56 -6.36 0.72
C GLN A 70 -7.60 -6.49 -0.39
N PRO A 71 -7.87 -7.69 -0.93
CA PRO A 71 -9.08 -7.89 -1.71
C PRO A 71 -10.21 -7.45 -0.78
N SER A 72 -10.88 -6.34 -1.12
CA SER A 72 -12.12 -5.96 -0.45
C SER A 72 -12.98 -7.20 -0.41
N GLU A 73 -13.40 -7.62 0.79
CA GLU A 73 -14.25 -8.80 0.93
C GLU A 73 -15.41 -8.70 -0.07
N PRO A 74 -15.76 -9.80 -0.74
CA PRO A 74 -16.79 -9.76 -1.76
C PRO A 74 -18.12 -9.29 -1.16
N VAL A 75 -18.51 -8.06 -1.53
CA VAL A 75 -19.71 -7.40 -0.99
C VAL A 75 -20.94 -8.16 -1.48
N SER A 76 -21.59 -8.93 -0.59
CA SER A 76 -22.81 -9.66 -0.93
C SER A 76 -24.03 -8.74 -0.91
N ILE A 77 -24.93 -8.91 -1.89
CA ILE A 77 -26.20 -8.17 -1.97
C ILE A 77 -27.32 -9.15 -1.60
N GLN A 78 -27.80 -9.09 -0.35
CA GLN A 78 -28.81 -10.03 0.15
C GLN A 78 -30.02 -9.33 0.75
N ASP A 79 -31.21 -9.89 0.51
CA ASP A 79 -32.48 -9.49 1.13
C ASP A 79 -32.85 -8.00 0.97
N ASN A 80 -32.45 -7.38 -0.14
CA ASN A 80 -32.80 -6.00 -0.47
C ASN A 80 -34.07 -5.91 -1.31
N GLU A 81 -34.72 -4.75 -1.26
CA GLU A 81 -35.87 -4.42 -2.11
C GLU A 81 -35.46 -3.31 -3.09
N ILE A 82 -35.50 -3.63 -4.39
CA ILE A 82 -35.10 -2.75 -5.48
C ILE A 82 -36.35 -2.42 -6.29
N ILE A 83 -36.92 -1.24 -6.05
CA ILE A 83 -38.23 -0.85 -6.59
C ILE A 83 -38.21 0.55 -7.17
N GLY A 84 -38.95 0.78 -8.27
CA GLY A 84 -39.24 2.12 -8.78
C GLY A 84 -38.11 2.77 -9.56
N ASN A 85 -37.07 2.03 -9.95
CA ASN A 85 -35.96 2.57 -10.73
C ASN A 85 -36.37 2.74 -12.18
N LYS A 86 -36.14 3.93 -12.73
CA LYS A 86 -36.30 4.23 -14.16
C LYS A 86 -34.94 4.58 -14.74
N ALA A 87 -34.38 3.70 -15.56
CA ALA A 87 -33.06 3.90 -16.13
C ALA A 87 -32.98 3.31 -17.54
N LYS A 88 -31.98 3.72 -18.32
CA LYS A 88 -31.72 3.12 -19.62
C LYS A 88 -31.27 1.66 -19.47
N ASP A 89 -30.33 1.38 -18.57
CA ASP A 89 -29.88 0.03 -18.24
C ASP A 89 -29.81 -0.11 -16.72
N ILE A 90 -30.23 -1.25 -16.18
CA ILE A 90 -30.16 -1.54 -14.74
C ILE A 90 -29.20 -2.70 -14.53
N ASN A 91 -28.07 -2.43 -13.88
CA ASN A 91 -27.02 -3.42 -13.61
C ASN A 91 -26.81 -3.60 -12.10
N ILE A 92 -27.24 -4.73 -11.56
CA ILE A 92 -27.03 -5.15 -10.18
C ILE A 92 -25.98 -6.25 -10.19
N LEU A 93 -24.73 -5.86 -10.01
CA LEU A 93 -23.57 -6.74 -10.08
C LEU A 93 -22.83 -6.73 -8.75
N SER A 94 -22.47 -7.91 -8.28
CA SER A 94 -21.69 -8.09 -7.06
C SER A 94 -20.62 -9.16 -7.24
N PRO A 95 -19.40 -8.96 -6.70
CA PRO A 95 -18.39 -10.02 -6.59
C PRO A 95 -18.70 -11.00 -5.44
N GLY A 96 -19.77 -10.78 -4.68
CA GLY A 96 -20.26 -11.65 -3.62
C GLY A 96 -21.58 -12.32 -4.01
N ASN A 97 -22.23 -12.94 -3.03
CA ASN A 97 -23.49 -13.64 -3.26
C ASN A 97 -24.63 -12.64 -3.46
N ILE A 98 -25.52 -12.93 -4.43
CA ILE A 98 -26.77 -12.19 -4.66
C ILE A 98 -27.93 -13.14 -4.36
N ALA A 99 -28.63 -12.94 -3.24
CA ALA A 99 -29.70 -13.84 -2.80
C ALA A 99 -30.84 -13.10 -2.09
N GLY A 100 -32.08 -13.59 -2.20
CA GLY A 100 -33.21 -13.06 -1.43
C GLY A 100 -33.70 -11.66 -1.79
N ASN A 101 -33.13 -11.01 -2.81
CA ASN A 101 -33.56 -9.66 -3.20
C ASN A 101 -34.91 -9.68 -3.92
N LYS A 102 -35.77 -8.69 -3.62
CA LYS A 102 -37.05 -8.44 -4.28
C LYS A 102 -36.90 -7.30 -5.28
N ILE A 103 -37.36 -7.53 -6.51
CA ILE A 103 -37.20 -6.57 -7.61
C ILE A 103 -38.57 -6.36 -8.25
N ASN A 104 -39.19 -5.21 -7.98
CA ASN A 104 -40.55 -4.89 -8.42
C ASN A 104 -40.59 -3.50 -9.08
N ASP A 105 -41.53 -3.27 -10.00
CA ASP A 105 -41.83 -1.95 -10.56
C ASP A 105 -40.61 -1.12 -11.05
N ASN A 106 -39.61 -1.79 -11.63
CA ASN A 106 -38.49 -1.12 -12.28
C ASN A 106 -38.73 -1.02 -13.79
N GLU A 107 -38.37 0.10 -14.38
CA GLU A 107 -38.52 0.41 -15.80
C GLU A 107 -37.12 0.58 -16.41
N ALA A 108 -36.71 -0.40 -17.21
CA ALA A 108 -35.48 -0.34 -17.99
C ALA A 108 -35.85 -0.09 -19.47
N GLU A 109 -35.24 0.92 -20.10
CA GLU A 109 -35.39 1.11 -21.56
C GLU A 109 -34.57 0.06 -22.36
N GLY A 110 -33.56 -0.53 -21.72
CA GLY A 110 -32.64 -1.53 -22.21
C GLY A 110 -32.58 -2.74 -21.28
N ASP A 111 -31.37 -3.22 -20.97
CA ASP A 111 -31.21 -4.50 -20.26
C ASP A 111 -31.30 -4.36 -18.74
N LEU A 112 -31.91 -5.36 -18.09
CA LEU A 112 -31.85 -5.58 -16.64
C LEU A 112 -30.90 -6.76 -16.36
N ASN A 113 -29.68 -6.45 -15.91
CA ASN A 113 -28.68 -7.46 -15.57
C ASN A 113 -28.55 -7.61 -14.06
N ILE A 114 -28.86 -8.79 -13.55
CA ILE A 114 -28.68 -9.17 -12.14
C ILE A 114 -27.81 -10.40 -12.10
N GLY A 115 -26.64 -10.33 -11.47
CA GLY A 115 -25.76 -11.50 -11.42
C GLY A 115 -24.46 -11.27 -10.66
N GLN A 116 -23.81 -12.38 -10.33
CA GLN A 116 -22.48 -12.33 -9.76
C GLN A 116 -21.50 -11.86 -10.85
N GLY A 117 -20.97 -10.66 -10.67
CA GLY A 117 -20.11 -9.99 -11.64
C GLY A 117 -18.69 -10.53 -11.61
N PHE A 118 -18.53 -11.81 -11.91
CA PHE A 118 -17.22 -12.36 -12.30
C PHE A 118 -17.27 -12.73 -13.79
N LYS A 119 -17.07 -11.72 -14.64
CA LYS A 119 -16.47 -12.02 -15.95
C LYS A 119 -15.01 -12.38 -15.65
N HIS A 120 -14.66 -13.64 -15.85
CA HIS A 120 -13.31 -14.10 -16.18
C HIS A 120 -12.17 -13.20 -15.67
N GLY A 121 -11.66 -13.48 -14.47
CA GLY A 121 -10.23 -13.43 -14.14
C GLY A 121 -9.29 -12.34 -14.70
N GLU A 122 -9.75 -11.14 -15.04
CA GLU A 122 -8.87 -10.02 -15.39
C GLU A 122 -9.19 -8.83 -14.50
N LYS A 123 -8.21 -8.52 -13.64
CA LYS A 123 -8.11 -7.30 -12.84
C LYS A 123 -7.56 -6.16 -13.69
#